data_AF-A0A0B6Z2Q0-F1
#
_entry.id   AF-A0A0B6Z2Q0-F1
#
_cell.length_a   1.000
_cell.length_b   1.000
_cell.length_c   1.000
_cell.angle_alpha   90.00
_cell.angle_beta   90.00
_cell.angle_gamma   90.00
#
_symmetry.space_group_name_H-M   'P 1'
#
loop_
_entity.id
_entity.type
_entity.pdbx_description
1 polymer ?
#
loop_
_entity_poly.entity_id
_entity_poly.type
_entity_poly.pdbx_seq_one_letter_code
_entity_poly.pdbx_strand_id
1 'polypeptide(L)'
;KTMELLNESIELHFASLKGLPLGVDYYCKLNPDFLLEVIKDYLQFGPQTPVTSGQPVSPVLKRCNQVLDPLTKAVPGLMEGLFLIAKVKFLAGDISAAQTTLQHCLNQDTTFSNA
;
A
#
# COMPACT_ATOMS: atom_id res chain seq x y z
N LYS A 1 20.41 -6.49 2.16
CA LYS A 1 20.28 -6.04 3.56
C LYS A 1 19.07 -5.16 3.80
N THR A 2 18.95 -3.94 3.27
CA THR A 2 17.80 -3.05 3.58
C THR A 2 16.45 -3.63 3.17
N MET A 3 16.31 -4.13 1.93
CA MET A 3 15.05 -4.76 1.48
C MET A 3 14.70 -6.04 2.24
N GLU A 4 15.70 -6.80 2.69
CA GLU A 4 15.49 -8.01 3.52
C GLU A 4 14.93 -7.62 4.89
N LEU A 5 15.49 -6.59 5.52
CA LEU A 5 15.00 -6.06 6.80
C LEU A 5 13.59 -5.48 6.68
N LEU A 6 13.26 -4.81 5.57
CA LEU A 6 11.89 -4.35 5.31
C LEU A 6 10.92 -5.52 5.15
N ASN A 7 11.33 -6.59 4.44
CA ASN A 7 10.50 -7.79 4.30
C ASN A 7 10.27 -8.49 5.65
N GLU A 8 11.33 -8.64 6.44
CA GLU A 8 11.28 -9.23 7.78
C GLU A 8 10.38 -8.40 8.71
N SER A 9 10.49 -7.07 8.66
CA SER A 9 9.65 -6.17 9.44
C SER A 9 8.16 -6.33 9.11
N ILE A 10 7.82 -6.42 7.82
CA ILE A 10 6.45 -6.68 7.36
C ILE A 10 5.96 -8.04 7.87
N GLU A 11 6.78 -9.08 7.76
CA GLU A 11 6.43 -10.45 8.15
C GLU A 11 6.18 -10.57 9.65
N LEU A 12 7.08 -10.03 10.47
CA LEU A 12 6.92 -10.00 11.92
C LEU A 12 5.68 -9.21 12.34
N HIS A 13 5.41 -8.08 11.68
CA HIS A 13 4.25 -7.26 11.97
C HIS A 13 2.94 -8.00 11.68
N PHE A 14 2.79 -8.57 10.48
CA PHE A 14 1.58 -9.34 10.14
C PHE A 14 1.47 -10.66 10.92
N ALA A 15 2.58 -11.28 11.31
CA ALA A 15 2.57 -12.44 12.20
C ALA A 15 1.92 -12.10 13.55
N SER A 16 2.13 -10.89 14.07
CA SER A 16 1.52 -10.41 15.33
C SER A 16 0.00 -10.21 15.23
N LEU A 17 -0.53 -10.04 14.01
CA LEU A 17 -1.95 -9.86 13.72
C LEU A 17 -2.67 -11.18 13.44
N LYS A 18 -1.92 -12.26 13.18
CA LYS A 18 -2.47 -13.54 12.74
C LYS A 18 -3.39 -14.13 13.81
N GLY A 19 -4.62 -14.46 13.42
CA GLY A 19 -5.62 -15.08 14.29
C GLY A 19 -6.42 -14.08 15.14
N LEU A 20 -6.13 -12.78 15.08
CA LEU A 20 -6.97 -11.77 15.71
C LEU A 20 -8.22 -11.50 14.86
N PRO A 21 -9.43 -11.52 15.45
CA PRO A 21 -10.62 -11.07 14.75
C PRO A 21 -10.56 -9.55 14.54
N LEU A 22 -11.28 -9.05 13.54
CA LEU A 22 -11.45 -7.61 13.35
C LEU A 22 -12.17 -7.02 14.58
N GLY A 23 -11.47 -6.12 15.27
CA GLY A 23 -11.90 -5.55 16.53
C GLY A 23 -10.83 -4.61 17.09
N VAL A 24 -11.07 -4.09 18.29
CA VAL A 24 -10.20 -3.07 18.92
C VAL A 24 -8.74 -3.54 18.97
N ASP A 25 -8.48 -4.76 19.44
CA ASP A 25 -7.13 -5.30 19.55
C ASP A 25 -6.41 -5.41 18.19
N TYR A 26 -7.14 -5.79 17.14
CA TYR A 26 -6.58 -5.85 15.79
C TYR A 26 -6.18 -4.46 15.32
N TYR A 27 -7.06 -3.46 15.44
CA TYR A 27 -6.77 -2.09 14.98
C TYR A 27 -5.69 -1.40 15.82
N CYS A 28 -5.65 -1.65 17.13
CA CYS A 28 -4.57 -1.15 17.99
C CYS A 28 -3.20 -1.72 17.60
N LYS A 29 -3.14 -2.99 17.16
CA LYS A 29 -1.88 -3.62 16.73
C LYS A 29 -1.55 -3.38 15.25
N LEU A 30 -2.55 -3.11 14.41
CA LEU A 30 -2.39 -2.93 12.97
C LEU A 30 -1.38 -1.84 12.64
N ASN A 31 -1.35 -0.76 13.43
CA ASN A 31 -0.45 0.38 13.28
C ASN A 31 -0.25 0.80 11.80
N PRO A 32 -1.29 1.41 11.18
CA PRO A 32 -1.24 1.82 9.78
C PRO A 32 -0.05 2.72 9.44
N ASP A 33 0.33 3.63 10.34
CA ASP A 33 1.41 4.60 10.10
C ASP A 33 2.75 3.88 9.86
N PHE A 34 3.07 2.89 10.69
CA PHE A 34 4.25 2.05 10.50
C PHE A 34 4.25 1.36 9.13
N LEU A 35 3.12 0.77 8.74
CA LEU A 35 3.00 0.12 7.44
C LEU A 35 3.17 1.11 6.28
N LEU A 36 2.67 2.33 6.40
CA LEU A 36 2.84 3.36 5.38
C LEU A 36 4.31 3.81 5.26
N GLU A 37 5.03 3.98 6.37
CA GLU A 37 6.46 4.32 6.37
C GLU A 37 7.30 3.24 5.69
N VAL A 38 7.11 1.97 6.09
CA VAL A 38 7.79 0.83 5.47
C VAL A 38 7.52 0.80 3.96
N ILE A 39 6.29 1.09 3.52
CA ILE A 39 5.94 1.11 2.11
C ILE A 39 6.61 2.27 1.36
N LYS A 40 6.66 3.46 1.94
CA LYS A 40 7.35 4.62 1.35
C LYS A 40 8.83 4.31 1.14
N ASP A 41 9.47 3.64 2.10
CA ASP A 41 10.85 3.18 2.00
C ASP A 41 11.00 2.09 0.94
N TYR A 42 10.08 1.13 0.91
CA TYR A 42 10.09 0.05 -0.08
C TYR A 42 9.98 0.59 -1.52
N LEU A 43 9.15 1.61 -1.72
CA LEU A 43 8.96 2.27 -3.01
C LEU A 43 10.20 3.03 -3.51
N GLN A 44 11.16 3.39 -2.64
CA GLN A 44 12.43 3.97 -3.07
C GLN A 44 13.26 2.98 -3.91
N PHE A 45 13.04 1.68 -3.74
CA PHE A 45 13.71 0.62 -4.52
C PHE A 45 12.89 0.17 -5.74
N GLY A 46 11.71 0.76 -5.94
CA GLY A 46 10.80 0.43 -7.04
C GLY A 46 11.00 1.30 -8.28
N PRO A 47 10.35 0.94 -9.40
CA PRO A 47 10.32 1.81 -10.57
C PRO A 47 9.59 3.11 -10.23
N GLN A 48 10.11 4.25 -10.72
CA GLN A 48 9.48 5.57 -10.55
C GLN A 48 8.57 5.95 -11.73
N THR A 49 8.61 5.16 -12.80
CA THR A 49 7.76 5.29 -13.98
C THR A 49 6.92 4.03 -14.16
N PRO A 50 5.71 4.13 -14.75
CA PRO A 50 4.89 2.97 -15.07
C PRO A 50 5.61 1.96 -15.95
N VAL A 51 5.35 0.68 -15.70
CA VAL A 51 5.74 -0.38 -16.64
C VAL A 51 4.98 -0.21 -17.96
N THR A 52 5.68 -0.41 -19.08
CA THR A 52 5.05 -0.40 -20.40
C THR A 52 4.45 -1.77 -20.72
N SER A 53 3.45 -1.81 -21.60
CA SER A 53 2.80 -3.05 -22.04
C SER A 53 3.81 -4.14 -22.41
N GLY A 54 3.69 -5.31 -21.77
CA GLY A 54 4.58 -6.46 -21.99
C GLY A 54 5.75 -6.59 -21.03
N GLN A 55 6.03 -5.60 -20.17
CA GLN A 55 7.05 -5.71 -19.12
C GLN A 55 6.48 -6.41 -17.87
N PRO A 56 7.29 -7.23 -17.16
CA PRO A 56 6.87 -7.82 -15.90
C PRO A 56 6.78 -6.76 -14.79
N VAL A 57 5.77 -6.89 -13.94
CA VAL A 57 5.62 -6.04 -12.75
C VAL A 57 6.75 -6.32 -11.75
N SER A 58 7.41 -5.25 -11.30
CA SER A 58 8.49 -5.32 -10.31
C SER A 58 8.06 -6.08 -9.04
N PRO A 59 8.90 -6.97 -8.49
CA PRO A 59 8.66 -7.60 -7.20
C PRO A 59 8.39 -6.58 -6.08
N VAL A 60 8.99 -5.38 -6.20
CA VAL A 60 8.80 -4.29 -5.25
C VAL A 60 7.33 -3.89 -5.18
N LEU A 61 6.74 -3.60 -6.33
CA LEU A 61 5.34 -3.20 -6.45
C LEU A 61 4.38 -4.31 -6.00
N LYS A 62 4.71 -5.56 -6.31
CA LYS A 62 3.91 -6.72 -5.85
C LYS A 62 3.87 -6.78 -4.33
N ARG A 63 5.01 -6.62 -3.66
CA ARG A 63 5.08 -6.62 -2.20
C ARG A 63 4.35 -5.42 -1.60
N CYS A 64 4.50 -4.22 -2.18
CA CYS A 64 3.73 -3.06 -1.74
C CYS A 64 2.22 -3.31 -1.83
N ASN A 65 1.75 -3.90 -2.94
CA ASN A 65 0.35 -4.23 -3.12
C ASN A 65 -0.14 -5.28 -2.10
N GLN A 66 0.68 -6.28 -1.77
CA GLN A 66 0.34 -7.30 -0.75
C GLN A 66 0.13 -6.73 0.65
N VAL A 67 0.75 -5.59 0.96
CA VAL A 67 0.58 -4.89 2.24
C VAL A 67 -0.56 -3.87 2.17
N LEU A 68 -0.60 -3.05 1.13
CA LEU A 68 -1.56 -1.96 1.00
C LEU A 68 -2.98 -2.45 0.73
N ASP A 69 -3.16 -3.53 -0.02
CA ASP A 69 -4.50 -4.07 -0.34
C ASP A 69 -5.28 -4.48 0.93
N PRO A 70 -4.75 -5.33 1.83
CA PRO A 70 -5.44 -5.62 3.07
C PRO A 70 -5.52 -4.40 4.00
N LEU A 71 -4.52 -3.53 4.04
CA LEU A 71 -4.53 -2.33 4.88
C LEU A 71 -5.67 -1.37 4.51
N THR A 72 -5.82 -1.07 3.22
CA THR A 72 -6.87 -0.16 2.73
C THR A 72 -8.27 -0.76 2.81
N LYS A 73 -8.39 -2.09 2.80
CA LYS A 73 -9.66 -2.78 3.10
C LYS A 73 -10.00 -2.75 4.58
N ALA A 74 -9.01 -2.90 5.46
CA ALA A 74 -9.22 -2.83 6.91
C ALA A 74 -9.50 -1.39 7.37
N VAL A 75 -8.85 -0.39 6.75
CA VAL A 75 -8.97 1.02 7.10
C VAL A 75 -9.30 1.85 5.85
N PRO A 76 -10.54 1.79 5.32
CA PRO A 76 -10.93 2.48 4.08
C PRO A 76 -10.94 4.01 4.20
N GLY A 77 -10.82 4.56 5.42
CA GLY A 77 -10.64 5.98 5.67
C GLY A 77 -9.19 6.46 5.65
N LEU A 78 -8.22 5.57 5.39
CA LEU A 78 -6.80 5.91 5.37
C LEU A 78 -6.40 6.51 4.01
N MET A 79 -6.54 7.83 3.87
CA MET A 79 -6.35 8.52 2.58
C MET A 79 -4.95 8.29 1.99
N GLU A 80 -3.91 8.35 2.82
CA GLU A 80 -2.55 8.11 2.35
C GLU A 80 -2.35 6.66 1.87
N GLY A 81 -2.99 5.68 2.52
CA GLY A 81 -2.98 4.29 2.06
C GLY A 81 -3.67 4.11 0.71
N LEU A 82 -4.82 4.75 0.50
CA LEU A 82 -5.53 4.74 -0.78
C LEU A 82 -4.72 5.42 -1.89
N PHE A 83 -4.06 6.53 -1.59
CA PHE A 83 -3.18 7.19 -2.53
C PHE A 83 -1.98 6.30 -2.91
N LEU A 84 -1.31 5.70 -1.92
CA LEU A 84 -0.17 4.83 -2.17
C LEU A 84 -0.55 3.57 -2.97
N ILE A 85 -1.72 2.96 -2.72
CA ILE A 85 -2.14 1.80 -3.51
C ILE A 85 -2.50 2.19 -4.94
N ALA A 86 -3.06 3.39 -5.15
CA ALA A 86 -3.28 3.94 -6.48
C ALA A 86 -1.94 4.15 -7.22
N LYS A 87 -0.94 4.73 -6.55
CA LYS A 87 0.43 4.88 -7.09
C LYS A 87 1.05 3.53 -7.47
N VAL A 88 0.92 2.52 -6.62
CA VAL A 88 1.42 1.16 -6.91
C VAL A 88 0.73 0.56 -8.13
N LYS A 89 -0.60 0.66 -8.23
CA LYS A 89 -1.38 0.20 -9.40
C LYS A 89 -0.95 0.91 -10.68
N PHE A 90 -0.78 2.23 -10.62
CA PHE A 90 -0.30 3.05 -11.73
C PHE A 90 1.09 2.62 -12.19
N LEU A 91 2.03 2.46 -11.25
CA LEU A 91 3.40 2.00 -11.56
C LEU A 91 3.42 0.58 -12.12
N ALA A 92 2.46 -0.27 -11.71
CA ALA A 92 2.27 -1.62 -12.24
C ALA A 92 1.54 -1.67 -13.59
N GLY A 93 1.16 -0.51 -14.16
CA GLY A 93 0.50 -0.41 -15.46
C GLY A 93 -1.03 -0.57 -15.41
N ASP A 94 -1.61 -0.75 -14.22
CA ASP A 94 -3.07 -0.83 -14.03
C ASP A 94 -3.66 0.58 -13.84
N ILE A 95 -3.72 1.31 -14.96
CA ILE A 95 -4.19 2.70 -14.98
C ILE A 95 -5.66 2.80 -14.57
N SER A 96 -6.49 1.85 -14.98
CA SER A 96 -7.93 1.84 -14.68
C SER A 96 -8.20 1.69 -13.18
N ALA A 97 -7.52 0.74 -12.52
CA ALA A 97 -7.68 0.56 -11.08
C ALA A 97 -7.05 1.72 -10.28
N ALA A 98 -5.97 2.31 -10.77
CA ALA A 98 -5.38 3.50 -10.17
C ALA A 98 -6.35 4.69 -10.21
N GLN A 99 -6.91 5.00 -11.39
CA GLN A 99 -7.89 6.08 -11.57
C GLN A 99 -9.13 5.90 -10.69
N THR A 100 -9.67 4.67 -10.63
CA THR A 100 -10.82 4.36 -9.77
C THR A 100 -10.52 4.64 -8.30
N THR A 101 -9.31 4.29 -7.85
CA THR A 101 -8.89 4.52 -6.46
C THR A 101 -8.69 6.01 -6.18
N LEU A 102 -8.09 6.77 -7.10
CA LEU A 102 -7.91 8.22 -6.94
C LEU A 102 -9.23 8.98 -6.94
N GLN A 103 -10.17 8.58 -7.81
CA GLN A 103 -11.51 9.17 -7.80
C GLN A 103 -12.21 8.96 -6.46
N HIS A 104 -12.00 7.81 -5.81
CA HIS A 104 -12.49 7.56 -4.47
C HIS A 104 -11.85 8.51 -3.44
N CYS A 105 -10.53 8.73 -3.50
CA CYS A 105 -9.86 9.70 -2.64
C CYS A 105 -10.47 11.10 -2.78
N LEU A 106 -10.63 11.57 -4.02
CA LEU A 106 -11.21 12.90 -4.32
C LEU A 106 -12.66 13.04 -3.84
N ASN A 107 -13.44 11.96 -3.89
CA ASN A 107 -14.82 11.97 -3.41
C ASN A 107 -14.91 12.01 -1.87
N GLN A 108 -13.90 11.48 -1.16
CA GLN A 108 -13.85 11.50 0.30
C GLN A 108 -13.29 12.81 0.85
N ASP A 109 -12.34 13.41 0.14
CA ASP A 109 -11.79 14.72 0.46
C ASP A 109 -11.45 15.47 -0.84
N THR A 110 -12.29 16.43 -1.20
CA THR A 110 -12.12 17.26 -2.39
C THR A 110 -10.87 18.15 -2.33
N THR A 111 -10.21 18.26 -1.18
CA THR A 111 -9.01 19.07 -0.96
C THR A 111 -7.72 18.26 -0.93
N PHE A 112 -7.79 16.93 -1.10
CA PHE A 112 -6.63 16.05 -1.08
C PHE A 112 -5.69 16.34 -2.26
N SER A 113 -4.74 17.24 -2.04
CA SER A 113 -3.87 17.83 -3.09
C SER A 113 -2.83 16.86 -3.64
N ASN A 114 -2.66 15.70 -3.01
CA ASN A 114 -1.69 14.68 -3.41
C ASN A 114 -2.27 13.64 -4.38
N ALA A 115 -3.60 13.57 -4.59
CA ALA A 115 -4.23 12.60 -5.50
C ALA A 115 -3.98 12.88 -6.98
#